data_AF-A0AAU3HHL4-F1
#
_entry.id   AF-A0AAU3HHL4-F1
#
_cell.length_a   1.000
_cell.length_b   1.000
_cell.length_c   1.000
_cell.angle_alpha   90.00
_cell.angle_beta   90.00
_cell.angle_gamma   90.00
#
_symmetry.space_group_name_H-M   'P 1'
#
loop_
_entity.id
_entity.type
_entity.pdbx_description
1 polymer ?
#
loop_
_entity_poly.entity_id
_entity_poly.type
_entity_poly.pdbx_seq_one_letter_code
_entity_poly.pdbx_strand_id
1 'polypeptide(L)'
;MQQHRIAIQMTLESTPHGTDAQYEEFLDAVQEHLDNLDCEVQMAASLADRTVEFATSIEADDFESAVHILLSQVRAALHAAECHTDDWPQYVATDRSVRELHAV
;
A
#
# COMPACT_ATOMS: atom_id res chain seq x y z
N MET A 1 -22.69 -4.02 8.76
CA MET A 1 -21.84 -3.16 7.93
C MET A 1 -21.84 -1.71 8.41
N GLN A 2 -20.66 -1.24 8.79
CA GLN A 2 -20.32 0.14 9.11
C GLN A 2 -19.13 0.57 8.23
N GLN A 3 -19.00 1.86 7.96
CA GLN A 3 -17.85 2.38 7.23
C GLN A 3 -16.66 2.56 8.21
N HIS A 4 -15.55 1.89 7.94
CA HIS A 4 -14.30 2.01 8.67
C HIS A 4 -13.28 2.77 7.83
N ARG A 5 -12.73 3.85 8.39
CA ARG A 5 -11.62 4.59 7.76
C ARG A 5 -10.31 4.05 8.30
N ILE A 6 -9.46 3.57 7.42
CA ILE A 6 -8.25 2.82 7.80
C ILE A 6 -7.06 3.48 7.13
N ALA A 7 -5.95 3.55 7.86
CA ALA A 7 -4.62 3.81 7.29
C ALA A 7 -3.66 2.67 7.64
N ILE A 8 -2.89 2.24 6.65
CA ILE A 8 -1.82 1.25 6.79
C ILE A 8 -0.53 1.89 6.29
N GLN A 9 0.43 2.06 7.19
CA GLN A 9 1.78 2.47 6.81
C GLN A 9 2.68 1.24 6.74
N MET A 10 3.51 1.17 5.70
CA MET A 10 4.51 0.12 5.48
C MET A 10 5.86 0.74 5.17
N THR A 11 6.94 0.12 5.66
CA THR A 11 8.30 0.37 5.16
C THR A 11 8.62 -0.66 4.11
N LEU A 12 9.10 -0.23 2.94
CA LEU A 12 9.41 -1.09 1.80
C LEU A 12 10.90 -1.04 1.49
N GLU A 13 11.59 -2.15 1.69
CA GLU A 13 13.04 -2.25 1.48
C GLU A 13 13.37 -3.22 0.36
N SER A 14 14.45 -2.94 -0.37
CA SER A 14 14.94 -3.81 -1.43
C SER A 14 16.41 -4.18 -1.25
N THR A 15 16.81 -5.35 -1.79
CA THR A 15 18.21 -5.79 -1.82
C THR A 15 18.58 -6.25 -3.24
N PRO A 16 19.48 -5.56 -3.97
CA PRO A 16 20.21 -4.34 -3.57
C PRO A 16 19.27 -3.14 -3.33
N HIS A 17 19.76 -2.15 -2.58
CA HIS A 17 18.97 -0.94 -2.28
C HIS A 17 18.64 -0.21 -3.59
N GLY A 18 17.34 -0.06 -3.86
CA GLY A 18 16.84 0.64 -5.04
C GLY A 18 17.13 2.14 -4.95
N THR A 19 17.30 2.75 -6.10
CA THR A 19 17.40 4.22 -6.20
C THR A 19 16.04 4.87 -5.92
N ASP A 20 16.04 6.17 -5.60
CA ASP A 20 14.79 6.91 -5.40
C ASP A 20 13.86 6.85 -6.61
N ALA A 21 14.42 6.95 -7.83
CA ALA A 21 13.66 6.81 -9.06
C ALA A 21 13.02 5.43 -9.21
N GLN A 22 13.75 4.36 -8.90
CA GLN A 22 13.20 3.00 -8.95
C GLN A 22 12.12 2.77 -7.88
N TYR A 23 12.24 3.42 -6.72
CA TYR A 23 11.23 3.33 -5.67
C TYR A 23 9.97 4.11 -6.05
N GLU A 24 10.12 5.31 -6.63
CA GLU A 24 9.02 6.11 -7.14
C GLU A 24 8.28 5.41 -8.29
N GLU A 25 9.00 4.89 -9.29
CA GLU A 25 8.41 4.11 -10.39
C GLU A 25 7.67 2.86 -9.89
N PHE A 26 8.18 2.22 -8.84
CA PHE A 26 7.48 1.12 -8.17
C PHE A 26 6.18 1.57 -7.50
N LEU A 27 6.20 2.69 -6.78
CA LEU A 27 4.98 3.22 -6.16
C LEU A 27 3.95 3.66 -7.20
N ASP A 28 4.37 4.27 -8.30
CA ASP A 28 3.49 4.63 -9.42
C ASP A 28 2.78 3.38 -10.00
N ALA A 29 3.52 2.28 -10.18
CA ALA A 29 2.94 1.02 -10.60
C ALA A 29 1.94 0.45 -9.57
N VAL A 30 2.23 0.58 -8.27
CA VAL A 30 1.29 0.18 -7.20
C VAL A 30 0.00 1.00 -7.26
N GLN A 31 0.10 2.33 -7.45
CA GLN A 31 -1.07 3.20 -7.59
C GLN A 31 -1.90 2.81 -8.82
N GLU A 32 -1.27 2.57 -9.97
CA GLU A 32 -1.97 2.14 -11.18
C GLU A 32 -2.76 0.84 -10.96
N HIS A 33 -2.18 -0.12 -10.23
CA HIS A 33 -2.90 -1.36 -9.90
C HIS A 33 -4.04 -1.15 -8.90
N LEU A 34 -3.89 -0.25 -7.93
CA LEU A 34 -4.98 0.11 -7.01
C LEU A 34 -6.14 0.77 -7.76
N ASP A 35 -5.84 1.67 -8.70
CA ASP A 35 -6.84 2.33 -9.55
C ASP A 35 -7.55 1.30 -10.44
N ASN A 36 -6.81 0.33 -11.00
CA ASN A 36 -7.37 -0.76 -11.82
C ASN A 36 -8.27 -1.71 -11.02
N LEU A 37 -8.10 -1.79 -9.71
CA LEU A 37 -8.97 -2.57 -8.81
C LEU A 37 -10.25 -1.82 -8.44
N ASP A 38 -10.47 -0.61 -8.96
CA ASP A 38 -11.60 0.28 -8.64
C ASP A 38 -11.72 0.52 -7.12
N CYS A 39 -10.56 0.60 -6.46
CA CYS A 39 -10.46 0.80 -5.02
C CYS A 39 -10.11 2.27 -4.74
N GLU A 40 -10.92 2.96 -3.93
CA GLU A 40 -10.64 4.34 -3.50
C GLU A 40 -9.55 4.38 -2.40
N VAL A 41 -8.34 3.91 -2.72
CA VAL A 41 -7.18 3.92 -1.83
C VAL A 41 -6.32 5.14 -2.14
N GLN A 42 -6.18 6.01 -1.14
CA GLN A 42 -5.24 7.12 -1.16
C GLN A 42 -3.86 6.61 -0.77
N MET A 43 -2.84 6.95 -1.56
CA MET A 43 -1.46 6.59 -1.28
C MET A 43 -0.62 7.85 -1.03
N ALA A 44 0.21 7.82 0.01
CA ALA A 44 1.22 8.84 0.29
C ALA A 44 2.54 8.15 0.64
N ALA A 45 3.68 8.71 0.22
CA ALA A 45 4.98 8.08 0.45
C ALA A 45 6.07 9.07 0.86
N SER A 46 7.07 8.55 1.59
CA SER A 46 8.34 9.20 1.89
C SER A 46 9.45 8.43 1.20
N LEU A 47 10.09 9.05 0.20
CA LEU A 47 11.25 8.46 -0.48
C LEU A 47 12.43 8.28 0.48
N ALA A 48 12.64 9.26 1.38
CA ALA A 48 13.75 9.28 2.32
C ALA A 48 13.65 8.16 3.36
N ASP A 49 12.43 7.89 3.85
CA ASP A 49 12.19 6.87 4.88
C ASP A 49 11.80 5.51 4.29
N ARG A 50 11.63 5.42 2.96
CA ARG A 50 11.10 4.25 2.25
C ARG A 50 9.76 3.77 2.82
N THR A 51 8.92 4.71 3.25
CA THR A 51 7.59 4.42 3.79
C THR A 51 6.50 4.79 2.82
N VAL A 52 5.44 3.98 2.78
CA VAL A 52 4.19 4.27 2.07
C VAL A 52 3.02 4.10 3.03
N GLU A 53 2.05 5.01 2.96
CA GLU A 53 0.79 4.96 3.67
C GLU A 53 -0.36 4.77 2.67
N PHE A 54 -1.20 3.78 2.92
CA PHE A 54 -2.43 3.49 2.19
C PHE A 54 -3.62 3.82 3.09
N ALA A 55 -4.51 4.70 2.65
CA ALA A 55 -5.68 5.11 3.40
C ALA A 55 -6.97 4.94 2.58
N THR A 56 -8.03 4.42 3.18
CA THR A 56 -9.32 4.25 2.49
C THR A 56 -10.48 4.17 3.48
N SER A 57 -11.70 4.14 2.94
CA SER A 57 -12.94 3.84 3.67
C SER A 57 -13.54 2.53 3.18
N ILE A 58 -13.68 1.53 4.04
CA ILE A 58 -14.24 0.22 3.69
C ILE A 58 -15.49 -0.05 4.52
N GLU A 59 -16.55 -0.50 3.86
CA GLU A 59 -17.71 -1.05 4.55
C GLU A 59 -17.45 -2.50 4.98
N ALA A 60 -17.51 -2.77 6.28
CA ALA A 60 -17.38 -4.12 6.82
C ALA A 60 -18.19 -4.27 8.12
N ASP A 61 -18.29 -5.49 8.65
CA ASP A 61 -19.01 -5.73 9.90
C ASP A 61 -18.23 -5.31 11.15
N ASP A 62 -16.90 -5.31 11.06
CA ASP A 62 -15.99 -4.82 12.09
C ASP A 62 -14.67 -4.29 11.48
N PHE A 63 -13.89 -3.60 12.31
CA PHE A 63 -12.62 -2.99 11.91
C PHE A 63 -11.59 -4.03 11.41
N GLU A 64 -11.54 -5.21 12.03
CA GLU A 64 -10.60 -6.27 11.64
C GLU A 64 -10.89 -6.77 10.21
N SER A 65 -12.16 -6.99 9.90
CA SER A 65 -12.63 -7.35 8.57
C SER A 65 -12.30 -6.28 7.54
N ALA A 66 -12.50 -5.00 7.87
CA ALA A 66 -12.15 -3.90 7.00
C ALA A 66 -10.61 -3.82 6.75
N VAL A 67 -9.80 -4.04 7.78
CA VAL A 67 -8.33 -4.12 7.66
C VAL A 67 -7.91 -5.28 6.77
N HIS A 68 -8.55 -6.45 6.90
CA HIS A 68 -8.25 -7.60 6.04
C HIS A 68 -8.56 -7.33 4.56
N ILE A 69 -9.65 -6.63 4.27
CA ILE A 69 -10.01 -6.23 2.90
C ILE A 69 -8.90 -5.32 2.33
N LEU A 70 -8.53 -4.25 3.04
CA LEU A 70 -7.48 -3.33 2.60
C LEU A 70 -6.14 -4.06 2.40
N LEU A 71 -5.72 -4.88 3.36
CA LEU A 71 -4.49 -5.64 3.25
C LEU A 71 -4.47 -6.58 2.04
N SER A 72 -5.62 -7.18 1.70
CA SER A 72 -5.73 -8.04 0.53
C SER A 72 -5.57 -7.24 -0.77
N GLN A 73 -6.18 -6.07 -0.86
CA GLN A 73 -6.07 -5.15 -2.01
C GLN A 73 -4.63 -4.63 -2.16
N VAL A 74 -4.04 -4.11 -1.08
CA VAL A 74 -2.64 -3.63 -1.06
C VAL A 74 -1.68 -4.73 -1.46
N ARG A 75 -1.84 -5.95 -0.93
CA ARG A 75 -0.99 -7.09 -1.32
C ARG A 75 -1.14 -7.43 -2.80
N ALA A 76 -2.35 -7.39 -3.35
CA ALA A 76 -2.60 -7.66 -4.76
C ALA A 76 -1.92 -6.61 -5.65
N ALA A 77 -2.03 -5.32 -5.30
CA ALA A 77 -1.38 -4.23 -6.01
C ALA A 77 0.15 -4.31 -5.94
N LEU A 78 0.72 -4.55 -4.75
CA LEU A 78 2.17 -4.75 -4.58
C LEU A 78 2.68 -5.91 -5.43
N HIS A 79 1.99 -7.06 -5.41
CA HIS A 79 2.36 -8.21 -6.22
C HIS A 79 2.24 -7.93 -7.72
N ALA A 80 1.20 -7.21 -8.15
CA ALA A 80 1.03 -6.85 -9.56
C ALA A 80 2.09 -5.84 -10.04
N ALA A 81 2.52 -4.91 -9.18
CA ALA A 81 3.60 -3.98 -9.48
C ALA A 81 4.93 -4.73 -9.69
N GLU A 82 5.24 -5.72 -8.87
CA GLU A 82 6.44 -6.56 -9.05
C GLU A 82 6.37 -7.48 -10.29
N CYS A 83 5.18 -7.99 -10.65
CA CYS A 83 5.00 -8.82 -11.84
C CYS A 83 5.25 -8.10 -13.18
N HIS A 84 5.29 -6.76 -13.20
CA HIS A 84 5.60 -5.99 -14.40
C HIS A 84 7.09 -5.65 -14.54
N THR A 85 7.94 -6.10 -13.61
CA THR A 85 9.28 -5.55 -13.43
C THR A 85 10.33 -6.63 -13.12
N ASP A 86 10.56 -7.55 -14.07
CA ASP A 86 11.50 -8.68 -13.90
C ASP A 86 12.95 -8.23 -13.60
N ASP A 87 13.34 -7.00 -13.93
CA ASP A 87 14.70 -6.45 -13.75
C ASP A 87 14.85 -5.48 -12.54
N TRP A 88 13.81 -5.33 -11.71
CA TRP A 88 13.80 -4.34 -10.61
C TRP A 88 14.22 -4.95 -9.26
N PRO A 89 14.71 -4.12 -8.31
CA PRO A 89 14.98 -4.60 -6.98
C PRO A 89 13.66 -4.96 -6.27
N GLN A 90 13.56 -6.17 -5.74
CA GLN A 90 12.35 -6.66 -5.06
C GLN A 90 12.10 -5.90 -3.75
N TYR A 91 10.91 -5.30 -3.59
CA TYR A 91 10.57 -4.49 -2.42
C TYR A 91 9.73 -5.30 -1.43
N VAL A 92 10.26 -5.53 -0.25
CA VAL A 92 9.61 -6.30 0.81
C VAL A 92 9.17 -5.37 1.94
N ALA A 93 7.95 -5.56 2.42
CA ALA A 93 7.45 -4.86 3.59
C ALA A 93 8.16 -5.35 4.87
N THR A 94 8.90 -4.48 5.55
CA THR A 94 9.69 -4.82 6.76
C THR A 94 9.02 -4.38 8.05
N ASP A 95 8.28 -3.27 8.04
CA ASP A 95 7.46 -2.78 9.14
C ASP A 95 6.05 -2.46 8.66
N ARG A 96 5.05 -2.63 9.55
CA ARG A 96 3.67 -2.28 9.26
C ARG A 96 2.97 -1.74 10.50
N SER A 97 2.35 -0.57 10.38
CA SER A 97 1.42 -0.03 11.37
C SER A 97 0.03 0.14 10.77
N VAL A 98 -1.01 -0.22 11.55
CA VAL A 98 -2.42 -0.11 11.15
C VAL A 98 -3.12 0.83 12.13
N ARG A 99 -3.89 1.78 11.61
CA ARG A 99 -4.58 2.81 12.41
C ARG A 99 -6.00 3.02 11.91
N GLU A 100 -6.94 3.19 12.84
CA GLU A 100 -8.28 3.68 12.54
C GLU A 100 -8.25 5.21 12.48
N LEU A 101 -8.81 5.78 11.41
CA LEU A 101 -8.87 7.22 11.20
C LEU A 101 -10.20 7.75 11.74
N HIS A 102 -10.16 8.47 12.85
CA HIS A 102 -11.33 9.17 13.36
C HIS A 102 -11.52 10.50 12.63
N ALA A 103 -12.78 10.87 12.35
CA ALA A 103 -13.10 12.21 11.88
C ALA A 103 -12.69 13.23 12.96
N VAL A 104 -11.99 14.29 12.55
CA VAL A 104 -11.67 15.45 13.40
C VAL A 104 -12.93 16.27 13.64
#